data_AF-A0ABD5QBG9-F1
#
_entry.id   AF-A0ABD5QBG9-F1
#
_cell.length_a   1.000
_cell.length_b   1.000
_cell.length_c   1.000
_cell.angle_alpha   90.00
_cell.angle_beta   90.00
_cell.angle_gamma   90.00
#
_symmetry.space_group_name_H-M   'P 1'
#
loop_
_entity.id
_entity.type
_entity.pdbx_description
1 polymer ?
#
loop_
_entity_poly.entity_id
_entity_poly.type
_entity_poly.pdbx_seq_one_letter_code
_entity_poly.pdbx_strand_id
1 'polypeptide(L)'
;MTELDVPQNADAREARELVRELVSVGDEIELYDTVMVAGEENRREGTVVGLEEEYLELEELTDSPSTDRIGYVDIDRVAIVE
;
A
#
# COMPACT_ATOMS: atom_id res chain seq x y z
N MET A 1 -4.55 7.10 -13.48
CA MET A 1 -4.58 6.04 -12.46
C MET A 1 -3.66 4.93 -12.91
N THR A 2 -2.59 4.71 -12.15
CA THR A 2 -1.57 3.67 -12.45
C THR A 2 -1.64 2.65 -11.33
N GLU A 3 -1.82 1.37 -11.65
CA GLU A 3 -1.99 0.29 -10.68
C GLU A 3 -0.93 -0.81 -10.83
N LEU A 4 -0.66 -1.51 -9.74
CA LEU A 4 0.25 -2.64 -9.62
C LEU A 4 -0.39 -3.74 -8.76
N ASP A 5 -0.54 -4.92 -9.33
CA ASP A 5 -0.81 -6.14 -8.58
C ASP A 5 0.49 -6.75 -8.06
N VAL A 6 0.57 -6.98 -6.76
CA VAL A 6 1.70 -7.64 -6.11
C VAL A 6 1.48 -9.16 -6.16
N PRO A 7 2.39 -9.95 -6.75
CA PRO A 7 2.21 -11.40 -6.80
C PRO A 7 2.14 -12.01 -5.40
N GLN A 8 1.13 -12.84 -5.14
CA GLN A 8 0.92 -13.53 -3.86
C GLN A 8 2.08 -14.44 -3.43
N ASN A 9 2.97 -14.81 -4.35
CA ASN A 9 4.16 -15.61 -4.09
C ASN A 9 5.45 -14.78 -4.01
N ALA A 10 5.36 -13.45 -4.13
CA ALA A 10 6.50 -12.56 -3.98
C ALA A 10 6.97 -12.57 -2.53
N ASP A 11 8.28 -12.67 -2.33
CA ASP A 11 8.84 -12.45 -1.00
C ASP A 11 8.82 -10.97 -0.62
N ALA A 12 9.05 -10.66 0.66
CA ALA A 12 8.99 -9.28 1.17
C ALA A 12 9.89 -8.29 0.42
N ARG A 13 11.05 -8.74 -0.08
CA ARG A 13 11.96 -7.89 -0.86
C ARG A 13 11.40 -7.67 -2.26
N GLU A 14 10.91 -8.71 -2.92
CA GLU A 14 10.31 -8.60 -4.26
C GLU A 14 9.08 -7.69 -4.23
N ALA A 15 8.16 -7.91 -3.29
CA ALA A 15 6.97 -7.08 -3.10
C ALA A 15 7.34 -5.62 -2.85
N ARG A 16 8.34 -5.37 -2.01
CA ARG A 16 8.87 -4.03 -1.75
C ARG A 16 9.43 -3.37 -3.00
N GLU A 17 10.24 -4.08 -3.77
CA GLU A 17 10.84 -3.53 -4.99
C GLU A 17 9.76 -3.11 -5.98
N LEU A 18 8.76 -3.97 -6.21
CA LEU A 18 7.63 -3.67 -7.09
C LEU A 18 6.85 -2.43 -6.61
N VAL A 19 6.47 -2.37 -5.33
CA VAL A 19 5.73 -1.23 -4.78
C VAL A 19 6.53 0.07 -4.90
N ARG A 20 7.85 0.04 -4.65
CA ARG A 20 8.73 1.21 -4.79
C ARG A 20 9.00 1.62 -6.24
N GLU A 21 8.84 0.73 -7.21
CA GLU A 21 8.93 1.09 -8.63
C GLU A 21 7.73 1.93 -9.06
N LEU A 22 6.56 1.72 -8.44
CA LEU A 22 5.36 2.50 -8.73
C LEU A 22 5.25 3.74 -7.84
N VAL A 23 5.44 3.60 -6.53
CA VAL A 23 5.03 4.59 -5.52
C VAL A 23 6.23 5.34 -4.94
N SER A 24 6.04 6.64 -4.73
CA SER A 24 6.97 7.56 -4.06
C SER A 24 6.35 8.23 -2.84
N VAL A 25 7.20 8.69 -1.92
CA VAL A 25 6.74 9.52 -0.78
C VAL A 25 6.10 10.81 -1.33
N GLY A 26 4.89 11.10 -0.86
CA GLY A 26 4.05 12.20 -1.29
C GLY A 26 2.94 11.79 -2.27
N ASP A 27 2.97 10.58 -2.80
CA ASP A 27 1.90 10.08 -3.67
C ASP A 27 0.65 9.73 -2.85
N GLU A 28 -0.52 10.10 -3.35
CA GLU A 28 -1.81 9.62 -2.86
C GLU A 28 -2.12 8.28 -3.52
N ILE A 29 -2.37 7.25 -2.70
CA ILE A 29 -2.58 5.88 -3.18
C ILE A 29 -3.82 5.24 -2.58
N GLU A 30 -4.39 4.31 -3.35
CA GLU A 30 -5.30 3.27 -2.86
C GLU A 30 -4.50 1.97 -2.69
N LEU A 31 -4.66 1.32 -1.54
CA LEU A 31 -4.01 0.06 -1.20
C LEU A 31 -5.07 -0.98 -0.87
N TYR A 32 -4.85 -2.20 -1.33
CA TYR A 32 -5.71 -3.35 -1.08
C TYR A 32 -4.91 -4.43 -0.36
N ASP A 33 -5.39 -4.85 0.81
CA ASP A 33 -4.74 -5.90 1.59
C ASP A 33 -5.08 -7.28 1.04
N THR A 34 -4.17 -8.23 1.25
CA THR A 34 -4.43 -9.66 1.05
C THR A 34 -5.49 -10.21 2.03
N VAL A 35 -5.71 -9.54 3.16
CA VAL A 35 -6.68 -9.94 4.18
C VAL A 35 -8.06 -9.38 3.84
N MET A 36 -9.02 -10.28 3.62
CA MET A 36 -10.43 -9.89 3.49
C MET A 36 -11.06 -9.58 4.86
N VAL A 37 -11.78 -8.48 4.94
CA VAL A 37 -12.56 -8.08 6.12
C VAL A 37 -14.04 -8.16 5.78
N ALA A 38 -14.82 -8.90 6.58
CA ALA A 38 -16.25 -9.15 6.33
C ALA A 38 -16.58 -9.75 4.94
N GLY A 39 -15.61 -10.40 4.29
CA GLY A 39 -15.76 -10.99 2.95
C GLY A 39 -15.53 -10.00 1.81
N GLU A 40 -15.01 -8.81 2.12
CA GLU A 40 -14.64 -7.78 1.14
C GLU A 40 -13.12 -7.53 1.21
N GLU A 41 -12.53 -7.13 0.08
CA GLU A 41 -11.14 -6.66 0.04
C GLU A 41 -10.98 -5.46 0.97
N ASN A 42 -9.98 -5.50 1.85
CA ASN A 42 -9.72 -4.37 2.71
C ASN A 42 -9.02 -3.27 1.90
N ARG A 43 -9.74 -2.22 1.57
CA ARG A 43 -9.22 -1.04 0.88
C ARG A 43 -8.84 0.04 1.89
N ARG A 44 -7.65 0.62 1.70
CA ARG A 44 -7.12 1.78 2.42
C ARG A 44 -6.75 2.87 1.43
N GLU A 45 -6.88 4.13 1.83
CA GLU A 45 -6.54 5.28 0.99
C GLU A 45 -5.76 6.29 1.83
N GLY A 46 -4.67 6.82 1.26
CA GLY A 46 -3.83 7.76 1.98
C GLY A 46 -2.64 8.29 1.19
N THR A 47 -1.89 9.18 1.84
CA THR A 47 -0.65 9.73 1.30
C THR A 47 0.54 8.91 1.79
N VAL A 48 1.43 8.50 0.90
CA VAL A 48 2.65 7.79 1.27
C VAL A 48 3.58 8.74 2.00
N VAL A 49 3.86 8.46 3.27
CA VAL A 49 4.75 9.28 4.10
C VAL A 49 6.10 8.60 4.35
N GLY A 50 6.20 7.30 4.09
CA GLY A 50 7.43 6.53 4.28
C GLY A 50 7.45 5.22 3.47
N LEU A 51 8.64 4.86 3.02
CA LEU A 51 8.92 3.60 2.32
C LEU A 51 10.06 2.89 3.05
N GLU A 52 9.76 2.32 4.20
CA GLU A 52 10.73 1.65 5.07
C GLU A 52 11.13 0.28 4.49
N GLU A 53 12.16 -0.34 5.04
CA GLU A 53 12.65 -1.65 4.57
C GLU A 53 11.59 -2.75 4.72
N GLU A 54 10.81 -2.72 5.80
CA GLU A 54 9.87 -3.78 6.16
C GLU A 54 8.41 -3.43 5.85
N TYR A 55 8.08 -2.14 5.73
CA TYR A 55 6.70 -1.67 5.57
C TYR A 55 6.62 -0.36 4.77
N LEU A 56 5.42 -0.08 4.29
CA LEU A 56 4.99 1.22 3.76
C LEU A 56 4.25 1.98 4.86
N GLU A 57 4.56 3.27 5.02
CA GLU A 57 3.83 4.18 5.91
C GLU A 57 2.86 5.03 5.10
N LEU A 58 1.60 4.99 5.51
CA LEU A 58 0.49 5.69 4.86
C LEU A 58 -0.16 6.63 5.87
N GLU A 59 -0.30 7.90 5.53
CA GLU A 59 -1.13 8.84 6.31
C GLU A 59 -2.55 8.81 5.75
N GLU A 60 -3.52 8.42 6.58
CA GLU A 60 -4.92 8.31 6.17
C GLU A 60 -5.53 9.68 5.89
N LEU A 61 -6.27 9.78 4.78
CA LEU A 61 -6.98 11.00 4.37
C LEU A 61 -8.32 11.15 5.10
N THR A 62 -8.28 11.30 6.43
CA THR A 62 -9.48 11.52 7.26
C THR A 62 -9.39 12.82 8.08
N ASP A 63 -10.50 13.24 8.71
CA ASP A 63 -10.54 14.41 9.61
C ASP A 63 -9.59 14.30 10.82
N SER A 64 -9.04 13.12 11.10
CA SER A 64 -8.05 12.87 12.15
C SER A 64 -6.95 11.98 11.61
N PRO A 65 -5.94 12.56 10.92
CA PRO A 65 -4.92 11.77 10.24
C PRO A 65 -4.17 10.88 11.23
N SER A 66 -4.14 9.59 10.91
CA SER A 66 -3.29 8.59 11.55
C SER A 66 -2.29 8.05 10.54
N THR A 67 -1.11 7.70 11.03
CA THR A 67 -0.13 6.95 10.24
C THR A 67 -0.37 5.47 10.43
N ASP A 68 -0.72 4.80 9.34
CA ASP A 68 -0.85 3.35 9.26
C ASP A 68 0.42 2.74 8.66
N ARG A 69 0.68 1.47 8.99
CA ARG A 69 1.87 0.72 8.56
C ARG A 69 1.47 -0.62 8.00
N ILE A 70 1.85 -0.86 6.75
CA ILE A 70 1.51 -2.10 6.04
C ILE A 70 2.78 -2.79 5.57
N GLY A 71 2.93 -4.07 5.92
CA GLY A 71 4.02 -4.89 5.40
C GLY A 71 3.83 -5.16 3.91
N TYR A 72 4.92 -5.15 3.13
CA TYR A 72 4.81 -5.32 1.67
C TYR A 72 4.19 -6.66 1.24
N VAL A 73 4.31 -7.70 2.07
CA VAL A 73 3.70 -9.01 1.82
C VAL A 73 2.19 -9.03 2.07
N ASP A 74 1.68 -8.03 2.79
CA ASP A 74 0.26 -7.91 3.09
C ASP A 74 -0.48 -7.09 2.00
N ILE A 75 0.25 -6.52 1.04
CA ILE A 75 -0.29 -5.76 -0.09
C ILE A 75 -0.65 -6.72 -1.22
N ASP A 76 -1.90 -6.71 -1.66
CA ASP A 76 -2.36 -7.39 -2.88
C ASP A 76 -2.27 -6.48 -4.10
N ARG A 77 -2.71 -5.22 -3.95
CA ARG A 77 -2.70 -4.23 -5.02
C ARG A 77 -2.44 -2.84 -4.48
N VAL A 78 -1.76 -2.01 -5.27
CA VAL A 78 -1.61 -0.57 -5.02
C VAL A 78 -1.89 0.23 -6.30
N ALA A 79 -2.57 1.37 -6.17
CA ALA A 79 -2.86 2.27 -7.28
C ALA A 79 -2.63 3.74 -6.90
N ILE A 80 -2.02 4.52 -7.79
CA ILE A 80 -1.86 5.97 -7.63
C ILE A 80 -3.16 6.67 -8.03
N VAL A 81 -3.64 7.49 -7.11
CA VAL A 81 -4.77 8.41 -7.28
C VAL A 81 -4.19 9.74 -7.78
N GLU A 82 -4.46 10.10 -9.04
CA GLU A 82 -3.97 11.34 -9.66
C GLU A 82 -4.77 12.59 -9.25
#